data_AF-A0A1I4GNA3-F1
#
_entry.id   AF-A0A1I4GNA3-F1
#
_cell.length_a   1.000
_cell.length_b   1.000
_cell.length_c   1.000
_cell.angle_alpha   90.00
_cell.angle_beta   90.00
_cell.angle_gamma   90.00
#
_symmetry.space_group_name_H-M   'P 1'
#
loop_
_entity.id
_entity.type
_entity.pdbx_description
1 polymer ?
#
loop_
_entity_poly.entity_id
_entity_poly.type
_entity_poly.pdbx_seq_one_letter_code
_entity_poly.pdbx_strand_id
1 'polypeptide(L)'
;MTTKRKDSASAWVDPDDAPILTDEFFEHGTWRIGEQEVTREEAQAAIAKSRGRPKSDETKVPVKIRLDPDLLAVLRATGPGWQTRVNRILRERFAM
;
A
#
# COMPACT_ATOMS: atom_id res chain seq x y z
N MET A 1 35.19 10.78 11.11
CA MET A 1 35.76 9.68 10.30
C MET A 1 35.55 8.38 11.07
N THR A 2 34.55 7.59 10.72
CA THR A 2 34.29 6.27 11.35
C THR A 2 34.25 5.23 10.24
N THR A 3 35.35 4.50 10.07
CA THR A 3 35.44 3.42 9.06
C THR A 3 34.95 2.13 9.70
N LYS A 4 33.85 1.58 9.19
CA LYS A 4 33.30 0.27 9.58
C LYS A 4 34.32 -0.83 9.22
N ARG A 5 34.65 -1.74 10.16
CA ARG A 5 35.48 -2.92 9.88
C ARG A 5 34.75 -3.84 8.89
N LYS A 6 35.47 -4.37 7.90
CA LYS A 6 34.96 -5.34 6.93
C LYS A 6 34.53 -6.61 7.67
N ASP A 7 33.32 -7.06 7.37
CA ASP A 7 32.73 -8.30 7.90
C ASP A 7 33.67 -9.48 7.67
N SER A 8 34.07 -10.15 8.76
CA SER A 8 34.82 -11.40 8.70
C SER A 8 33.86 -12.50 8.26
N ALA A 9 34.04 -13.04 7.06
CA ALA A 9 33.21 -14.12 6.54
C ALA A 9 33.33 -15.36 7.44
N SER A 10 32.22 -15.75 8.08
CA SER A 10 32.11 -17.03 8.78
C SER A 10 31.92 -18.15 7.76
N ALA A 11 32.88 -19.07 7.66
CA ALA A 11 32.85 -20.23 6.77
C ALA A 11 32.11 -21.45 7.37
N TRP A 12 31.11 -21.21 8.24
CA TRP A 12 30.26 -22.28 8.73
C TRP A 12 28.98 -22.30 7.91
N VAL A 13 28.83 -23.36 7.12
CA VAL A 13 27.64 -23.63 6.31
C VAL A 13 26.78 -24.58 7.14
N ASP A 14 25.56 -24.17 7.44
CA ASP A 14 24.59 -24.98 8.18
C ASP A 14 24.23 -26.23 7.34
N PRO A 15 24.30 -27.45 7.89
CA PRO A 15 23.85 -28.66 7.19
C PRO A 15 22.40 -28.61 6.71
N ASP A 16 21.57 -27.77 7.34
CA ASP A 16 20.19 -27.50 6.95
C ASP A 16 20.02 -26.22 6.12
N ASP A 17 21.11 -25.55 5.70
CA ASP A 17 21.03 -24.36 4.85
C ASP A 17 20.43 -24.75 3.49
N ALA A 18 19.20 -24.30 3.25
CA ALA A 18 18.50 -24.60 2.02
C ALA A 18 19.25 -23.99 0.83
N PRO A 19 19.28 -24.68 -0.33
CA PRO A 19 19.88 -24.10 -1.53
C PRO A 19 19.20 -22.77 -1.86
N ILE A 20 19.98 -21.83 -2.38
CA ILE A 20 19.47 -20.54 -2.83
C ILE A 20 18.36 -20.80 -3.85
N LEU A 21 17.20 -20.22 -3.60
CA LEU A 21 16.05 -20.35 -4.48
C LEU A 21 16.28 -19.53 -5.75
N THR A 22 16.87 -20.18 -6.76
CA THR A 22 17.14 -19.57 -8.06
C THR A 22 15.85 -19.39 -8.86
N ASP A 23 15.87 -18.49 -9.84
CA ASP A 23 14.70 -18.26 -10.71
C ASP A 23 14.21 -19.54 -11.40
N GLU A 24 15.13 -20.47 -11.72
CA GLU A 24 14.81 -21.80 -12.28
C GLU A 24 13.88 -22.61 -11.36
N PHE A 25 14.05 -22.52 -10.04
CA PHE A 25 13.15 -23.20 -9.09
C PHE A 25 11.73 -22.64 -9.20
N PHE A 26 11.59 -21.32 -9.36
CA PHE A 26 10.30 -20.66 -9.53
C PHE A 26 9.67 -20.91 -10.91
N GLU A 27 10.48 -21.18 -11.94
CA GLU A 27 9.98 -21.56 -13.27
C GLU A 27 9.37 -22.97 -13.29
N HIS A 28 9.93 -23.91 -12.52
CA HIS A 28 9.35 -25.25 -12.34
C HIS A 28 8.28 -25.33 -11.26
N GLY A 29 8.04 -24.24 -10.53
CA GLY A 29 7.04 -24.17 -9.47
C GLY A 29 5.62 -24.30 -10.01
N THR A 30 4.87 -25.30 -9.54
CA THR A 30 3.44 -25.42 -9.83
C THR A 30 2.67 -24.28 -9.19
N TRP A 31 1.95 -23.50 -9.99
CA TRP A 31 1.09 -22.43 -9.51
C TRP A 31 -0.17 -23.02 -8.86
N ARG A 32 -0.47 -22.63 -7.61
CA ARG A 32 -1.66 -23.09 -6.87
C ARG A 32 -2.42 -21.92 -6.26
N ILE A 33 -3.75 -21.98 -6.31
CA ILE A 33 -4.65 -21.11 -5.54
C ILE A 33 -5.50 -22.02 -4.65
N GLY A 34 -5.23 -22.00 -3.35
CA GLY A 34 -5.85 -22.95 -2.41
C GLY A 34 -5.45 -24.39 -2.74
N GLU A 35 -6.44 -25.29 -2.89
CA GLU A 35 -6.22 -26.71 -3.22
C GLU A 35 -6.00 -26.93 -4.73
N GLN A 36 -6.33 -25.97 -5.60
CA GLN A 36 -6.30 -26.16 -7.06
C GLN A 36 -4.98 -25.71 -7.69
N GLU A 37 -4.42 -26.59 -8.53
CA GLU A 37 -3.36 -26.24 -9.47
C GLU A 37 -3.95 -25.42 -10.60
N VAL A 38 -3.43 -24.21 -10.77
CA VAL A 38 -3.87 -23.24 -11.77
C VAL A 38 -2.71 -22.96 -12.70
N THR A 39 -3.00 -22.59 -13.94
CA THR A 39 -1.94 -22.12 -14.83
C THR A 39 -1.40 -20.76 -14.39
N ARG A 40 -0.18 -20.40 -14.81
CA ARG A 40 0.47 -19.11 -14.49
C ARG A 40 -0.42 -17.91 -14.82
N GLU A 41 -1.18 -17.99 -15.91
CA GLU A 41 -2.08 -16.95 -16.39
C GLU A 41 -3.31 -16.79 -15.48
N GLU A 42 -3.91 -17.89 -15.05
CA GLU A 42 -5.05 -17.90 -14.12
C GLU A 42 -4.64 -17.39 -12.73
N ALA A 43 -3.43 -17.74 -12.29
CA ALA A 43 -2.86 -17.21 -11.06
C ALA A 43 -2.67 -15.69 -11.10
N GLN A 44 -2.10 -15.18 -12.19
CA GLN A 44 -1.94 -13.74 -12.38
C GLN A 44 -3.29 -13.01 -12.46
N ALA A 45 -4.28 -13.59 -13.14
CA ALA A 45 -5.63 -13.02 -13.24
C ALA A 45 -6.35 -12.97 -11.88
N ALA A 46 -6.18 -13.99 -11.03
CA ALA A 46 -6.73 -14.01 -9.69
C ALA A 46 -6.07 -12.97 -8.77
N ILE A 47 -4.74 -12.82 -8.86
CA ILE A 47 -4.00 -11.79 -8.14
C ILE A 47 -4.45 -10.39 -8.60
N ALA A 48 -4.66 -10.19 -9.91
CA ALA A 48 -5.14 -8.92 -10.45
C ALA A 48 -6.56 -8.57 -9.98
N LYS A 49 -7.46 -9.57 -9.86
CA LYS A 49 -8.81 -9.38 -9.31
C LYS A 49 -8.83 -9.03 -7.82
N SER A 50 -7.86 -9.53 -7.05
CA SER A 50 -7.91 -9.46 -5.59
C SER A 50 -7.21 -8.23 -4.98
N ARG A 51 -6.55 -7.38 -5.77
CA ARG A 51 -5.83 -6.21 -5.24
C ARG A 51 -6.71 -4.95 -5.17
N GLY A 52 -7.46 -4.83 -4.08
CA GLY A 52 -7.86 -3.54 -3.49
C GLY A 52 -9.32 -3.12 -3.69
N ARG A 53 -9.77 -2.18 -2.84
CA ARG A 53 -11.07 -1.51 -2.97
C ARG A 53 -11.19 -0.94 -4.39
N PRO A 54 -12.31 -1.16 -5.11
CA PRO A 54 -12.52 -0.62 -6.44
C PRO A 54 -12.20 0.88 -6.44
N LYS A 55 -11.41 1.29 -7.42
CA LYS A 55 -10.95 2.67 -7.57
C LYS A 55 -12.21 3.53 -7.73
N SER A 56 -12.49 4.38 -6.73
CA SER A 56 -13.66 5.27 -6.77
C SER A 56 -13.50 6.21 -7.95
N ASP A 57 -14.49 6.23 -8.84
CA ASP A 57 -14.48 7.02 -10.08
C ASP A 57 -14.27 8.52 -9.78
N GLU A 58 -14.89 8.99 -8.69
CA GLU A 58 -14.58 10.27 -8.07
C GLU A 58 -13.73 10.08 -6.82
N THR A 59 -12.47 10.52 -6.89
CA THR A 59 -11.56 10.56 -5.74
C THR A 59 -11.36 12.01 -5.27
N LYS A 60 -11.48 12.25 -3.97
CA LYS A 60 -11.16 13.56 -3.37
C LYS A 60 -9.66 13.84 -3.55
N VAL A 61 -9.32 14.98 -4.14
CA VAL A 61 -7.92 15.39 -4.30
C VAL A 61 -7.44 16.06 -3.00
N PRO A 62 -6.34 15.59 -2.39
CA PRO A 62 -5.77 16.26 -1.21
C PRO A 62 -5.11 17.58 -1.63
N VAL A 63 -5.59 18.69 -1.07
CA VAL A 63 -5.05 20.03 -1.33
C VAL A 63 -4.53 20.64 -0.02
N LYS A 64 -3.36 21.27 -0.08
CA LYS A 64 -2.81 22.05 1.04
C LYS A 64 -3.29 23.50 0.93
N ILE A 65 -4.25 23.90 1.77
CA ILE A 65 -4.72 25.29 1.90
C ILE A 65 -4.41 25.81 3.30
N ARG A 66 -4.22 27.13 3.42
CA ARG A 66 -4.15 27.81 4.73
C ARG A 66 -5.54 28.35 5.06
N LEU A 67 -6.00 28.10 6.27
CA LEU A 67 -7.25 28.64 6.82
C LEU A 67 -6.89 29.55 7.99
N ASP A 68 -7.71 30.55 8.25
CA ASP A 68 -7.56 31.42 9.42
C ASP A 68 -7.66 30.60 10.72
N PRO A 69 -6.88 30.95 11.76
CA PRO A 69 -6.83 30.19 13.00
C PRO A 69 -8.19 30.14 13.70
N ASP A 70 -8.93 31.24 13.70
CA ASP A 70 -10.25 31.33 14.33
C ASP A 70 -11.28 30.43 13.63
N LEU A 71 -11.25 30.42 12.30
CA LEU A 71 -12.10 29.55 11.49
C LEU A 71 -11.78 28.07 11.75
N LEU A 72 -10.49 27.72 11.82
CA LEU A 72 -10.04 26.36 12.11
C LEU A 72 -10.47 25.92 13.51
N ALA A 73 -10.44 26.82 14.51
CA ALA A 73 -10.90 26.54 15.86
C ALA A 73 -12.40 26.24 15.89
N VAL A 74 -13.23 27.08 15.24
CA VAL A 74 -14.69 26.86 15.14
C VAL A 74 -15.00 25.56 14.42
N LEU A 75 -14.32 25.28 13.30
CA LEU A 75 -14.54 24.05 12.54
C LEU A 75 -14.19 22.80 13.36
N ARG A 76 -13.06 22.81 14.08
CA ARG A 76 -12.67 21.69 14.96
C ARG A 76 -13.63 21.52 16.13
N ALA A 77 -14.18 22.60 16.66
CA ALA A 77 -15.20 22.55 17.71
C ALA A 77 -16.49 21.86 17.25
N THR A 78 -16.78 21.79 15.94
CA THR A 78 -17.92 21.03 15.41
C THR A 78 -17.76 19.50 15.47
N GLY A 79 -16.62 19.02 15.98
CA GLY A 79 -16.37 17.61 16.29
C GLY A 79 -15.79 16.78 15.13
N PRO A 80 -15.82 15.45 15.26
CA PRO A 80 -15.31 14.53 14.25
C PRO A 80 -15.94 14.79 12.86
N GLY A 81 -15.13 14.71 11.81
CA GLY A 81 -15.60 14.91 10.44
C GLY A 81 -15.71 16.38 9.99
N TRP A 82 -15.15 17.34 10.75
CA TRP A 82 -15.13 18.75 10.38
C TRP A 82 -14.59 19.01 8.97
N GLN A 83 -13.60 18.25 8.48
CA GLN A 83 -13.08 18.37 7.11
C GLN A 83 -14.13 18.02 6.05
N THR A 84 -14.95 16.99 6.29
CA THR A 84 -16.05 16.62 5.40
C THR A 84 -17.12 17.71 5.40
N ARG A 85 -17.37 18.33 6.56
CA ARG A 85 -18.29 19.45 6.70
C ARG A 85 -17.79 20.70 5.95
N VAL A 86 -16.50 21.00 6.00
CA VAL A 86 -15.88 22.07 5.19
C VAL A 86 -16.12 21.81 3.71
N ASN A 87 -15.83 20.60 3.23
CA ASN A 87 -16.08 20.25 1.83
C ASN A 87 -17.55 20.42 1.42
N ARG A 88 -18.50 20.09 2.31
CA ARG A 88 -19.94 20.30 2.06
C ARG A 88 -20.28 21.78 1.95
N ILE A 89 -19.81 22.62 2.89
CA ILE A 89 -20.05 24.08 2.88
C ILE A 89 -19.50 24.71 1.59
N LEU A 90 -18.31 24.28 1.15
CA LEU A 90 -17.72 24.78 -0.09
C LEU A 90 -18.58 24.40 -1.30
N ARG A 91 -19.09 23.17 -1.38
CA ARG A 91 -20.00 22.75 -2.46
C ARG A 91 -21.31 23.54 -2.46
N GLU A 92 -21.93 23.70 -1.29
CA GLU A 92 -23.14 24.51 -1.11
C GLU A 92 -22.90 25.96 -1.57
N ARG A 93 -21.75 26.55 -1.22
CA ARG A 93 -21.40 27.93 -1.59
C ARG A 93 -21.14 28.12 -3.08
N PHE A 94 -20.55 27.13 -3.74
CA PHE A 94 -20.26 27.17 -5.19
C PHE A 94 -21.35 26.51 -6.04
N ALA A 95 -22.48 26.10 -5.44
CA ALA A 95 -23.61 25.44 -6.10
C ALA A 95 -23.23 24.19 -6.92
N MET A 96 -22.38 23.33 -6.34
CA MET A 96 -21.96 22.03 -6.90
C MET A 96 -22.67 20.84 -6.28
#